data_AF-A0A957GFE1-F1
#
_entry.id   AF-A0A957GFE1-F1
#
_cell.length_a   1.000
_cell.length_b   1.000
_cell.length_c   1.000
_cell.angle_alpha   90.00
_cell.angle_beta   90.00
_cell.angle_gamma   90.00
#
_symmetry.space_group_name_H-M   'P 1'
#
loop_
_entity.id
_entity.type
_entity.pdbx_description
1 polymer ?
#
loop_
_entity_poly.entity_id
_entity_poly.type
_entity_poly.pdbx_seq_one_letter_code
_entity_poly.pdbx_strand_id
1 'polypeptide(L)' 'MVNTFGERPLGTLIALIGSSGYVMLAITNGSAAQRLRPQIGDPVSVELFVG' A
#
# COMPACT_ATOMS: atom_id res chain seq x y z
N MET A 1 -7.74 -4.66 0.73
CA MET A 1 -6.95 -4.06 1.82
C MET A 1 -6.56 -5.16 2.81
N VAL A 2 -5.46 -5.01 3.55
CA VAL A 2 -4.99 -5.94 4.60
C VAL A 2 -4.80 -5.19 5.93
N ASN A 3 -4.76 -5.88 7.07
CA ASN A 3 -4.55 -5.21 8.37
C ASN A 3 -3.06 -5.01 8.70
N THR A 4 -2.20 -5.96 8.29
CA THR A 4 -0.76 -5.90 8.56
C THR A 4 0.07 -6.52 7.44
N PHE A 5 1.37 -6.22 7.43
CA PHE A 5 2.31 -6.63 6.37
C PHE A 5 2.39 -8.15 6.18
N GLY A 6 2.29 -8.93 7.27
CA GLY A 6 2.46 -10.39 7.27
C GLY A 6 1.29 -11.18 6.66
N GLU A 7 0.18 -10.54 6.31
CA GLU A 7 -0.99 -11.23 5.72
C GLU A 7 -0.79 -11.63 4.25
N ARG A 8 0.29 -11.17 3.62
CA ARG A 8 0.61 -11.47 2.22
C ARG A 8 2.07 -11.93 2.08
N PRO A 9 2.38 -12.75 1.05
CA PRO A 9 3.74 -13.20 0.80
C PRO A 9 4.74 -12.04 0.62
N LEU A 10 6.01 -12.32 0.86
CA LEU A 10 7.11 -11.39 0.61
C LEU A 10 7.07 -10.87 -0.84
N GLY A 11 7.34 -9.57 -1.03
CA GLY A 11 7.33 -8.93 -2.35
C GLY A 11 5.94 -8.52 -2.88
N THR A 12 4.86 -8.87 -2.18
CA THR A 12 3.49 -8.50 -2.57
C THR A 12 3.23 -7.01 -2.34
N LEU A 13 2.63 -6.33 -3.33
CA LEU A 13 2.09 -4.98 -3.15
C LEU A 13 0.76 -5.05 -2.40
N ILE A 14 0.67 -4.30 -1.30
CA ILE A 14 -0.48 -4.28 -0.40
C ILE A 14 -0.91 -2.84 -0.10
N ALA A 15 -2.16 -2.70 0.33
CA ALA A 15 -2.72 -1.47 0.88
C ALA A 15 -3.26 -1.75 2.29
N LEU A 16 -2.95 -0.87 3.25
CA LEU A 16 -3.38 -0.93 4.65
C LEU A 16 -3.54 0.48 5.23
N ILE A 17 -4.20 0.60 6.39
CA ILE A 17 -4.20 1.85 7.17
C ILE A 17 -3.00 1.82 8.11
N GLY A 18 -2.12 2.82 8.01
CA GLY A 18 -0.98 2.98 8.90
C GLY A 18 -1.37 3.49 10.28
N SER A 19 -0.43 3.42 11.23
CA SER A 19 -0.62 3.96 12.58
C SER A 19 -0.89 5.48 12.61
N SER A 20 -0.52 6.20 11.54
CA SER A 20 -0.84 7.62 11.33
C SER A 20 -2.26 7.87 10.80
N GLY A 21 -3.05 6.82 10.55
CA GLY A 21 -4.43 6.91 10.05
C GLY A 21 -4.56 7.08 8.54
N TYR A 22 -3.46 7.07 7.78
CA TYR A 22 -3.46 7.21 6.32
C TYR A 22 -3.43 5.85 5.60
N VAL A 23 -3.99 5.82 4.38
CA VAL A 23 -3.79 4.70 3.45
C VAL A 23 -2.32 4.66 3.05
N MET A 24 -1.69 3.49 3.23
CA MET A 24 -0.33 3.23 2.81
C MET A 24 -0.30 2.17 1.72
N LEU A 25 0.49 2.41 0.68
CA LEU A 25 0.92 1.38 -0.27
C LEU A 25 2.29 0.85 0.17
N ALA A 26 2.40 -0.45 0.38
CA ALA A 26 3.62 -1.09 0.85
C ALA A 26 3.93 -2.37 0.09
N ILE A 27 5.20 -2.77 0.09
CA ILE A 27 5.62 -4.11 -0.36
C ILE A 27 5.98 -4.90 0.90
N THR A 28 5.39 -6.08 1.08
CA THR A 28 5.75 -6.93 2.23
C THR A 28 7.25 -7.22 2.19
N ASN A 29 7.98 -6.72 3.20
CA ASN A 29 9.44 -6.79 3.31
C ASN A 29 10.20 -6.18 2.11
N GLY A 30 9.71 -5.05 1.59
CA GLY A 30 10.35 -4.32 0.49
C GLY A 30 9.93 -2.84 0.44
N SER A 31 10.25 -2.17 -0.67
CA SER A 31 9.97 -0.74 -0.86
C SER A 31 8.96 -0.50 -1.98
N ALA A 32 7.75 -0.03 -1.63
CA ALA A 32 6.77 0.44 -2.61
C ALA A 32 7.26 1.68 -3.37
N ALA A 33 7.99 2.57 -2.70
CA ALA A 33 8.57 3.76 -3.33
C ALA A 33 9.58 3.38 -4.44
N GLN A 34 10.39 2.34 -4.25
CA GLN A 34 11.31 1.87 -5.29
C GLN A 34 10.57 1.25 -6.48
N ARG A 35 9.51 0.49 -6.23
CA ARG A 35 8.74 -0.22 -7.26
C ARG A 35 7.84 0.72 -8.07
N LEU A 36 7.08 1.56 -7.38
CA LEU A 36 6.09 2.46 -8.00
C LEU A 36 6.71 3.79 -8.45
N ARG A 37 7.87 4.17 -7.89
CA ARG A 37 8.58 5.43 -8.13
C ARG A 37 7.68 6.68 -8.01
N PRO A 38 6.79 6.77 -7.00
CA PRO A 38 5.92 7.92 -6.86
C PRO A 38 6.74 9.14 -6.44
N GLN A 39 6.21 10.32 -6.71
CA GLN A 39 6.70 11.60 -6.21
C GLN A 39 5.71 12.19 -5.21
N ILE A 40 6.21 13.05 -4.32
CA ILE A 40 5.34 13.84 -3.44
C ILE A 40 4.49 14.75 -4.32
N GLY A 41 3.17 14.65 -4.17
CA GLY A 41 2.19 15.39 -4.97
C GLY A 41 1.53 14.55 -6.06
N ASP A 42 2.01 13.34 -6.35
CA ASP A 42 1.32 12.44 -7.28
C ASP A 42 -0.10 12.13 -6.77
N PRO A 43 -1.12 12.22 -7.63
CA PRO A 43 -2.48 11.89 -7.24
C PRO A 43 -2.63 10.39 -6.99
N VAL A 44 -3.44 10.03 -6.00
CA VAL A 44 -3.80 8.65 -5.69
C VAL A 44 -5.32 8.52 -5.73
N SER A 45 -5.81 7.56 -6.52
CA SER A 45 -7.23 7.20 -6.57
C SER A 45 -7.44 5.84 -5.91
N VAL A 46 -8.48 5.75 -5.09
CA VAL A 46 -8.90 4.50 -4.45
C VAL A 46 -10.31 4.19 -4.91
N GLU A 47 -10.48 3.04 -5.52
CA GLU A 47 -11.78 2.56 -5.97
C GLU A 47 -12.33 1.54 -4.96
N LEU A 48 -13.53 1.81 -4.45
CA LEU A 48 -14.25 0.85 -3.64
C LEU A 48 -15.08 -0.02 -4.57
N PHE A 49 -14.71 -1.29 -4.69
CA PHE A 49 -15.55 -2.28 -5.35
C PHE A 49 -16.55 -2.82 -4.33
N VAL A 50 -17.82 -2.48 -4.53
CA VAL A 50 -18.95 -3.12 -3.86
C VAL A 50 -19.49 -4.14 -4.86
N GLY A 51 -19.34 -5.43 -4.52
CA GLY A 51 -19.96 -6.53 -5.27
C GLY A 51 -21.42 -6.71 -4.90
#